data_AF-A0A3A0B4S2-F1
#
_entry.id   AF-A0A3A0B4S2-F1
#
_cell.length_a   1.000
_cell.length_b   1.000
_cell.length_c   1.000
_cell.angle_alpha   90.00
_cell.angle_beta   90.00
_cell.angle_gamma   90.00
#
_symmetry.space_group_name_H-M   'P 1'
#
loop_
_entity.id
_entity.type
_entity.pdbx_description
1 polymer ?
#
loop_
_entity_poly.entity_id
_entity_poly.type
_entity_poly.pdbx_seq_one_letter_code
_entity_poly.pdbx_strand_id
1 'polypeptide(L)'
;MFLLILIVSTIVFAYLSYSGDSQSQETSQNKDLIEFNLENIRSYLSFRVDSLLETFNLEKSWIKTNNDTGTVLFTKTITIPADLSVSFVNKDLADLMHNAHLRINSTKDDKSGNINFSVYENSNDEKPIAIIRLIKNHELLRNASSIVLIFDNLEELSESERLDILNSPHNLSFVLPLDFEKIDVQSSIIESEKNYVLYFNVGNTENYLADFRTDMSDRQWMTKITSLSSEYPEASGIIFRNPDMEFEFEKKIRTQYLIYNENSFRDTLVKEFMPEFDDPGKVDELFTKIINRNNEGNKVQFYLARFSYNDFKSLFNKISLLKKRGYNFIDFKTGADLLREIKANKEKKPENE
;
A
#
# COMPACT_ATOMS: atom_id res chain seq x y z
N MET A 1 42.38 -2.53 -16.85
CA MET A 1 41.15 -3.25 -16.41
C MET A 1 40.95 -3.12 -14.90
N PHE A 2 41.89 -3.55 -14.05
CA PHE A 2 41.80 -3.40 -12.59
C PHE A 2 41.64 -1.95 -12.10
N LEU A 3 42.31 -0.98 -12.72
CA LEU A 3 42.20 0.43 -12.33
C LEU A 3 40.78 1.01 -12.59
N LEU A 4 40.13 0.55 -13.66
CA LEU A 4 38.79 0.99 -14.06
C LEU A 4 37.72 0.42 -13.13
N ILE A 5 37.88 -0.84 -12.70
CA ILE A 5 37.02 -1.49 -11.71
C ILE A 5 37.14 -0.78 -10.35
N LEU A 6 38.35 -0.36 -9.97
CA LEU A 6 38.58 0.36 -8.72
C LEU A 6 37.92 1.74 -8.72
N ILE A 7 38.02 2.48 -9.84
CA ILE A 7 37.36 3.78 -10.02
C ILE A 7 35.84 3.65 -9.97
N VAL A 8 35.26 2.67 -10.69
CA VAL A 8 33.81 2.41 -10.67
C VAL A 8 33.36 1.99 -9.28
N SER A 9 34.12 1.14 -8.58
CA SER A 9 33.81 0.74 -7.20
C SER A 9 33.85 1.92 -6.23
N THR A 10 34.82 2.85 -6.36
CA THR A 10 34.86 4.05 -5.51
C THR A 10 33.75 5.03 -5.82
N ILE A 11 33.32 5.16 -7.08
CA ILE A 11 32.20 6.03 -7.46
C ILE A 11 30.87 5.45 -6.95
N VAL A 12 30.67 4.12 -7.06
CA VAL A 12 29.48 3.44 -6.50
C VAL A 12 29.47 3.52 -4.97
N PHE A 13 30.61 3.36 -4.30
CA PHE A 13 30.69 3.47 -2.85
C PHE A 13 30.49 4.91 -2.38
N ALA A 14 31.01 5.91 -3.09
CA ALA A 14 30.77 7.31 -2.82
C ALA A 14 29.31 7.69 -3.06
N TYR A 15 28.68 7.17 -4.12
CA TYR A 15 27.26 7.41 -4.42
C TYR A 15 26.34 6.76 -3.38
N LEU A 16 26.66 5.55 -2.92
CA LEU A 16 25.94 4.87 -1.84
C LEU A 16 26.17 5.52 -0.47
N SER A 17 27.31 6.18 -0.26
CA SER A 17 27.58 6.93 0.97
C SER A 17 26.96 8.33 0.94
N TYR A 18 26.80 8.93 -0.23
CA TYR A 18 26.19 10.25 -0.41
C TYR A 18 24.66 10.19 -0.48
N SER A 19 24.08 9.05 -0.86
CA SER A 19 22.62 8.80 -0.75
C SER A 19 22.16 8.48 0.69
N GLY A 20 23.09 8.41 1.64
CA GLY A 20 22.82 8.19 3.06
C GLY A 20 22.66 9.45 3.92
N ASP A 21 22.85 10.65 3.36
CA ASP A 21 22.82 11.92 4.11
C ASP A 21 21.92 12.96 3.40
N SER A 22 20.69 12.55 3.10
CA SER A 22 19.59 13.52 3.13
C SER A 22 18.93 13.36 4.50
N GLN A 23 19.34 14.21 5.44
CA GLN A 23 18.47 14.53 6.56
C GLN A 23 17.14 14.96 5.95
N SER A 24 16.17 14.06 6.01
CA SER A 24 14.77 14.45 6.03
C SER A 24 14.67 15.43 7.19
N GLN A 25 14.62 16.72 6.88
CA GLN A 25 13.90 17.66 7.71
C GLN A 25 12.47 17.14 7.74
N GLU A 26 12.23 16.23 8.68
CA GLU A 26 10.90 15.99 9.21
C GLU A 26 10.39 17.36 9.61
N THR A 27 9.52 17.91 8.76
CA THR A 27 8.64 18.98 9.15
C THR A 27 7.92 18.42 10.37
N SER A 28 8.39 18.85 11.54
CA SER A 28 7.90 18.44 12.84
C SER A 28 6.44 18.86 12.91
N GLN A 29 5.55 17.97 12.50
CA GLN A 29 4.18 17.98 12.97
C GLN A 29 4.29 17.82 14.48
N ASN A 30 4.15 18.92 15.22
CA ASN A 30 4.04 19.02 16.67
C ASN A 30 4.22 17.68 17.40
N LYS A 31 5.47 17.22 17.52
CA LYS A 31 5.84 16.52 18.74
C LYS A 31 5.83 17.62 19.79
N ASP A 32 4.66 17.86 20.39
CA ASP A 32 4.66 18.24 21.79
C ASP A 32 5.42 17.13 22.50
N LEU A 33 6.74 17.30 22.57
CA LEU A 33 7.63 16.61 23.49
C LEU A 33 7.14 17.07 24.85
N ILE A 34 6.07 16.43 25.33
CA ILE A 34 5.69 16.51 26.73
C ILE A 34 6.94 16.05 27.46
N GLU A 35 7.62 17.01 28.08
CA GLU A 35 8.78 16.76 28.92
C GLU A 35 8.35 15.71 29.95
N PHE A 36 8.93 14.52 29.85
CA PHE A 36 8.56 13.38 30.68
C PHE A 36 9.01 13.65 32.11
N ASN A 37 8.16 14.30 32.91
CA ASN A 37 8.31 14.27 34.36
C ASN A 37 7.97 12.84 34.85
N LEU A 38 8.78 12.29 35.76
CA LEU A 38 8.67 10.94 36.32
C LEU A 38 7.28 10.63 36.92
N GLU A 39 6.60 11.63 37.48
CA GLU A 39 5.20 11.49 37.95
C GLU A 39 4.21 11.23 36.80
N ASN A 40 4.45 11.80 35.61
CA ASN A 40 3.61 11.58 34.44
C ASN A 40 3.86 10.20 33.80
N ILE A 41 5.08 9.66 33.83
CA ILE A 41 5.37 8.34 33.23
C ILE A 41 4.49 7.25 33.85
N ARG A 42 4.34 7.25 35.19
CA ARG A 42 3.57 6.22 35.89
C ARG A 42 2.09 6.19 35.50
N SER A 43 1.52 7.34 35.16
CA SER A 43 0.11 7.46 34.76
C SER A 43 -0.12 7.31 33.24
N TYR A 44 0.87 7.62 32.41
CA TYR A 44 0.68 7.68 30.94
C TYR A 44 1.35 6.54 30.15
N LEU A 45 2.28 5.78 30.74
CA LEU A 45 3.04 4.76 30.00
C LEU A 45 2.15 3.70 29.36
N SER A 46 1.17 3.18 30.10
CA SER A 46 0.22 2.18 29.58
C SER A 46 -0.56 2.71 28.38
N PHE A 47 -1.05 3.96 28.48
CA PHE A 47 -1.77 4.63 27.39
C PHE A 47 -0.89 4.89 26.17
N ARG A 48 0.38 5.27 26.36
CA ARG A 48 1.34 5.46 25.26
C ARG A 48 1.66 4.14 24.56
N VAL A 49 1.78 3.05 25.30
CA VAL A 49 1.92 1.72 24.72
C VAL A 49 0.68 1.37 23.89
N ASP A 50 -0.52 1.59 24.41
CA ASP A 50 -1.75 1.33 23.66
C ASP A 50 -1.83 2.19 22.39
N SER A 51 -1.51 3.48 22.48
CA SER A 51 -1.48 4.40 21.33
C SER A 51 -0.49 3.92 20.25
N LEU A 52 0.68 3.40 20.66
CA LEU A 52 1.64 2.83 19.72
C LEU A 52 1.09 1.55 19.06
N LEU A 53 0.45 0.67 19.82
CA LEU A 53 -0.13 -0.57 19.33
C LEU A 53 -1.28 -0.33 18.34
N GLU A 54 -2.06 0.73 18.54
CA GLU A 54 -3.09 1.18 17.58
C GLU A 54 -2.48 1.51 16.20
N THR A 55 -1.23 2.00 16.14
CA THR A 55 -0.55 2.27 14.85
C THR A 55 -0.28 1.01 14.03
N PHE A 56 -0.33 -0.18 14.63
CA PHE A 56 -0.19 -1.46 13.94
C PHE A 56 -1.53 -2.08 13.54
N ASN A 57 -2.66 -1.42 13.85
CA ASN A 57 -4.01 -1.92 13.61
C ASN A 57 -4.29 -3.27 14.32
N LEU A 58 -3.82 -3.40 15.57
CA LEU A 58 -4.12 -4.56 16.41
C LEU A 58 -5.51 -4.40 17.05
N GLU A 59 -6.30 -5.48 17.06
CA GLU A 59 -7.59 -5.47 17.73
C GLU A 59 -7.40 -5.36 19.25
N LYS A 60 -8.30 -4.61 19.91
CA LYS A 60 -8.30 -4.48 21.38
C LYS A 60 -8.40 -5.84 22.08
N SER A 61 -9.12 -6.78 21.49
CA SER A 61 -9.27 -8.16 21.97
C SER A 61 -7.93 -8.92 22.06
N TRP A 62 -6.93 -8.51 21.28
CA TRP A 62 -5.60 -9.11 21.23
C TRP A 62 -4.63 -8.51 22.25
N ILE A 63 -5.05 -7.47 22.97
CA ILE A 63 -4.26 -6.75 23.97
C ILE A 63 -4.90 -6.97 25.34
N LYS A 64 -4.27 -7.80 26.18
CA LYS A 64 -4.70 -8.03 27.56
C LYS A 64 -3.85 -7.20 28.50
N THR A 65 -4.47 -6.31 29.26
CA THR A 65 -3.79 -5.48 30.26
C THR A 65 -4.23 -5.90 31.65
N ASN A 66 -3.28 -6.29 32.48
CA ASN A 66 -3.48 -6.50 33.91
C ASN A 66 -2.79 -5.35 34.64
N ASN A 67 -3.57 -4.58 35.41
CA ASN A 67 -3.02 -3.57 36.31
C ASN A 67 -2.68 -4.27 37.62
N ASP A 68 -1.40 -4.24 38.00
CA ASP A 68 -0.93 -4.90 39.21
C ASP A 68 -0.91 -3.89 40.37
N THR A 69 -1.34 -4.32 41.56
CA THR A 69 -1.28 -3.50 42.78
C THR A 69 0.07 -3.73 43.45
N GLY A 70 1.13 -3.10 42.95
CA GLY A 70 2.49 -3.24 43.49
C GLY A 70 3.52 -2.36 42.77
N THR A 71 4.79 -2.81 42.75
CA THR A 71 5.88 -2.14 42.02
C THR A 71 5.75 -2.21 40.51
N VAL A 72 5.10 -3.27 39.99
CA VAL A 72 4.75 -3.38 38.57
C VAL A 72 3.45 -2.61 38.39
N LEU A 73 3.46 -1.60 37.53
CA LEU A 73 2.29 -0.79 37.22
C LEU A 73 1.30 -1.55 36.33
N PHE A 74 1.83 -2.27 35.34
CA PHE A 74 1.02 -3.11 34.47
C PHE A 74 1.82 -4.25 33.84
N THR A 75 1.09 -5.30 33.51
CA THR A 75 1.52 -6.36 32.61
C THR A 75 0.62 -6.37 31.38
N LYS A 76 1.18 -6.16 30.19
CA LYS A 76 0.47 -6.28 28.91
C LYS A 76 0.88 -7.55 28.18
N THR A 77 -0.10 -8.34 27.74
CA THR A 77 0.11 -9.47 26.85
C THR A 77 -0.55 -9.17 25.52
N ILE A 78 0.26 -9.12 24.46
CA ILE A 78 -0.14 -8.69 23.13
C ILE A 78 0.04 -9.87 22.18
N THR A 79 -1.04 -10.30 21.56
CA THR A 79 -0.99 -11.33 20.53
C THR A 79 -0.64 -10.69 19.19
N ILE A 80 0.46 -11.12 18.58
CA ILE A 80 0.99 -10.59 17.32
C ILE A 80 0.54 -11.51 16.17
N PRO A 81 -0.20 -10.98 15.18
CA PRO A 81 -0.69 -11.76 14.04
C PRO A 81 0.44 -12.15 13.08
N ALA A 82 0.18 -13.13 12.23
CA ALA A 82 1.20 -13.77 11.39
C ALA A 82 1.86 -12.81 10.40
N ASP A 83 1.11 -11.81 9.93
CA ASP A 83 1.54 -10.80 8.96
C ASP A 83 2.33 -9.64 9.59
N LEU A 84 2.49 -9.62 10.92
CA LEU A 84 3.25 -8.62 11.64
C LEU A 84 4.50 -9.22 12.30
N SER A 85 5.67 -8.67 11.99
CA SER A 85 6.91 -9.10 12.61
C SER A 85 6.97 -8.68 14.08
N VAL A 86 7.16 -9.65 14.97
CA VAL A 86 7.35 -9.42 16.42
C VAL A 86 8.54 -8.48 16.67
N SER A 87 9.62 -8.62 15.89
CA SER A 87 10.81 -7.77 16.00
C SER A 87 10.54 -6.31 15.64
N PHE A 88 9.60 -6.06 14.73
CA PHE A 88 9.24 -4.70 14.32
C PHE A 88 8.46 -3.98 15.44
N VAL A 89 7.49 -4.67 16.05
CA VAL A 89 6.76 -4.15 17.22
C VAL A 89 7.71 -3.94 18.40
N ASN A 90 8.65 -4.86 18.60
CA ASN A 90 9.65 -4.76 19.66
C ASN A 90 10.55 -3.52 19.50
N LYS A 91 10.98 -3.21 18.26
CA LYS A 91 11.79 -2.04 17.98
C LYS A 91 11.03 -0.75 18.33
N ASP A 92 9.79 -0.61 17.87
CA ASP A 92 9.00 0.59 18.15
C ASP A 92 8.69 0.76 19.64
N LEU A 93 8.46 -0.34 20.36
CA LEU A 93 8.34 -0.32 21.82
C LEU A 93 9.65 0.10 22.49
N ALA A 94 10.79 -0.41 22.02
CA ALA A 94 12.11 0.00 22.51
C ALA A 94 12.34 1.51 22.32
N ASP A 95 12.06 2.01 21.12
CA ASP A 95 12.23 3.43 20.78
C ASP A 95 11.32 4.31 21.65
N LEU A 96 10.05 3.92 21.86
CA LEU A 96 9.13 4.62 22.77
C LEU A 96 9.70 4.73 24.19
N MET A 97 10.27 3.65 24.71
CA MET A 97 10.78 3.59 26.09
C MET A 97 12.08 4.38 26.24
N HIS A 98 12.97 4.27 25.26
CA HIS A 98 14.21 5.06 25.23
C HIS A 98 13.93 6.56 25.17
N ASN A 99 12.94 6.98 24.37
CA ASN A 99 12.50 8.37 24.30
C ASN A 99 11.88 8.87 25.62
N ALA A 100 11.37 7.96 26.45
CA ALA A 100 10.89 8.26 27.79
C ALA A 100 11.99 8.12 28.87
N HIS A 101 13.25 7.95 28.47
CA HIS A 101 14.40 7.72 29.36
C HIS A 101 14.29 6.47 30.25
N LEU A 102 13.52 5.47 29.82
CA LEU A 102 13.35 4.21 30.52
C LEU A 102 14.38 3.18 30.05
N ARG A 103 14.85 2.34 30.99
CA ARG A 103 15.67 1.19 30.65
C ARG A 103 14.78 0.02 30.26
N ILE A 104 15.20 -0.73 29.25
CA ILE A 104 14.50 -1.92 28.79
C ILE A 104 15.40 -3.15 28.84
N ASN A 105 14.81 -4.31 29.09
CA ASN A 105 15.44 -5.61 28.87
C ASN A 105 14.48 -6.48 28.05
N SER A 106 14.92 -6.94 26.89
CA SER A 106 14.12 -7.75 25.97
C SER A 106 14.74 -9.14 25.85
N THR A 107 13.98 -10.18 26.21
CA THR A 107 14.39 -11.57 26.02
C THR A 107 13.48 -12.24 25.01
N LYS A 108 14.07 -12.93 24.03
CA LYS A 108 13.36 -13.71 23.02
C LYS A 108 13.46 -15.19 23.37
N ASP A 109 12.34 -15.89 23.32
CA ASP A 109 12.31 -17.35 23.38
C ASP A 109 12.67 -17.89 21.99
N ASP A 110 13.78 -18.62 21.88
CA ASP A 110 14.28 -19.15 20.62
C ASP A 110 13.33 -20.17 19.96
N LYS A 111 12.49 -20.87 20.74
CA LYS A 111 11.57 -21.88 20.23
C LYS A 111 10.26 -21.26 19.75
N SER A 112 9.65 -20.41 20.57
CA SER A 112 8.35 -19.80 20.25
C SER A 112 8.46 -18.51 19.45
N GLY A 113 9.62 -17.86 19.47
CA GLY A 113 9.83 -16.53 18.91
C GLY A 113 9.14 -15.41 19.69
N ASN A 114 8.51 -15.72 20.82
CA ASN A 114 7.87 -14.76 21.71
C ASN A 114 8.91 -13.85 22.36
N ILE A 115 8.53 -12.61 22.66
CA ILE A 115 9.42 -11.64 23.29
C ILE A 115 8.81 -11.18 24.61
N ASN A 116 9.61 -11.25 25.67
CA ASN A 116 9.31 -10.63 26.96
C ASN A 116 10.12 -9.36 27.10
N PHE A 117 9.43 -8.26 27.37
CA PHE A 117 9.97 -6.92 27.41
C PHE A 117 9.72 -6.35 28.81
N SER A 118 10.80 -6.14 29.56
CA SER A 118 10.75 -5.62 30.93
C SER A 118 11.26 -4.19 30.95
N VAL A 119 10.48 -3.29 31.55
CA VAL A 119 10.76 -1.84 31.60
C VAL A 119 11.14 -1.47 33.02
N TYR A 120 12.19 -0.67 33.18
CA TYR A 120 12.74 -0.22 34.45
C TYR A 120 12.83 1.30 34.46
N GLU A 121 12.60 1.89 35.63
CA GLU A 121 12.74 3.33 35.85
C GLU A 121 14.23 3.71 35.83
N ASN A 122 15.08 2.94 36.53
CA ASN A 122 16.53 3.16 36.60
C ASN A 122 17.35 1.91 36.25
N SER A 123 18.64 2.12 35.98
CA SER A 123 19.59 1.04 35.66
C SER A 123 19.81 0.07 36.82
N ASN A 124 19.60 0.50 38.06
CA ASN A 124 19.92 -0.28 39.25
C ASN A 124 18.70 -0.98 39.86
N ASP A 125 17.52 -0.83 39.27
CA ASP A 125 16.29 -1.41 39.81
C ASP A 125 16.26 -2.93 39.60
N GLU A 126 16.01 -3.67 40.67
CA GLU A 126 15.87 -5.14 40.62
C GLU A 126 14.52 -5.58 40.05
N LYS A 127 13.50 -4.72 40.11
CA LYS A 127 12.13 -5.03 39.70
C LYS A 127 11.67 -4.09 38.58
N PRO A 128 11.06 -4.63 37.51
CA PRO A 128 10.51 -3.79 36.46
C PRO A 128 9.27 -3.03 36.93
N ILE A 129 9.06 -1.84 36.36
CA ILE A 129 7.84 -1.05 36.53
C ILE A 129 6.75 -1.49 35.56
N ALA A 130 7.09 -2.16 34.45
CA ALA A 130 6.12 -2.71 33.51
C ALA A 130 6.67 -3.94 32.79
N ILE A 131 5.77 -4.84 32.41
CA ILE A 131 6.08 -6.04 31.63
C ILE A 131 5.19 -6.07 30.40
N ILE A 132 5.79 -6.23 29.22
CA ILE A 132 5.09 -6.36 27.95
C ILE A 132 5.50 -7.69 27.32
N ARG A 133 4.52 -8.54 27.00
CA ARG A 133 4.72 -9.87 26.40
C ARG A 133 4.17 -9.86 24.99
N LEU A 134 5.02 -10.10 24.01
CA LEU A 134 4.63 -10.26 22.61
C LEU A 134 4.53 -11.76 22.31
N ILE A 135 3.31 -12.24 22.09
CA ILE A 135 3.02 -13.65 21.81
C ILE A 135 2.69 -13.79 20.34
N LYS A 136 3.51 -14.54 19.59
CA LYS A 136 3.26 -14.79 18.18
C LYS A 136 2.07 -15.73 18.01
N ASN A 137 1.18 -15.40 17.08
CA ASN A 137 0.09 -16.26 16.65
C ASN A 137 0.06 -16.36 15.13
N HIS A 138 0.20 -17.58 14.62
CA HIS A 138 0.28 -17.88 13.20
C HIS A 138 -1.09 -17.98 12.51
N GLU A 139 -2.17 -18.08 13.28
CA GLU A 139 -3.54 -18.24 12.78
C GLU A 139 -4.26 -16.90 12.66
N LEU A 140 -3.83 -15.89 13.41
CA LEU A 140 -4.42 -14.55 13.35
C LEU A 140 -3.84 -13.73 12.20
N LEU A 141 -4.71 -13.01 11.52
CA LEU A 141 -4.38 -12.06 10.47
C LEU A 141 -5.13 -10.75 10.71
N ARG A 142 -4.47 -9.62 10.44
CA ARG A 142 -5.14 -8.31 10.51
C ARG A 142 -6.21 -8.19 9.44
N ASN A 143 -7.32 -7.54 9.79
CA ASN A 143 -8.35 -7.18 8.83
C ASN A 143 -7.94 -5.92 8.05
N ALA A 144 -7.06 -6.09 7.07
CA ALA A 144 -6.59 -5.05 6.19
C ALA A 144 -6.76 -5.44 4.72
N SER A 145 -7.07 -4.44 3.89
CA SER A 145 -7.32 -4.63 2.47
C SER A 145 -6.04 -4.75 1.68
N SER A 146 -6.12 -5.45 0.54
CA SER A 146 -5.18 -5.27 -0.57
C SER A 146 -5.60 -4.08 -1.42
N ILE A 147 -4.66 -3.20 -1.73
CA ILE A 147 -4.86 -1.93 -2.41
C ILE A 147 -4.14 -1.97 -3.75
N VAL A 148 -4.88 -1.71 -4.82
CA VAL A 148 -4.37 -1.54 -6.18
C VAL A 148 -4.48 -0.07 -6.53
N LEU A 149 -3.35 0.56 -6.83
CA LEU A 149 -3.27 1.92 -7.35
C LEU A 149 -2.89 1.88 -8.82
N ILE A 150 -3.74 2.48 -9.66
CA ILE A 150 -3.54 2.63 -11.09
C ILE A 150 -3.41 4.13 -11.37
N PHE A 151 -2.31 4.57 -12.00
CA PHE A 151 -2.12 5.98 -12.36
C PHE A 151 -2.27 6.19 -13.86
N ASP A 152 -3.01 7.23 -14.25
CA ASP A 152 -3.32 7.50 -15.67
C ASP A 152 -2.64 8.74 -16.26
N ASN A 153 -1.80 9.43 -15.48
CA ASN A 153 -1.25 10.73 -15.87
C ASN A 153 0.28 10.77 -15.98
N LEU A 154 0.94 9.63 -16.18
CA LEU A 154 2.40 9.60 -16.38
C LEU A 154 2.86 10.39 -17.61
N GLU A 155 1.99 10.57 -18.59
CA GLU A 155 2.24 11.35 -19.80
C GLU A 155 2.28 12.88 -19.58
N GLU A 156 1.79 13.34 -18.43
CA GLU A 156 1.83 14.75 -18.02
C GLU A 156 3.12 15.11 -17.27
N LEU A 157 3.94 14.10 -16.93
CA LEU A 157 5.18 14.26 -16.19
C LEU A 157 6.39 14.33 -17.11
N SER A 158 7.45 15.01 -16.66
CA SER A 158 8.73 14.99 -17.37
C SER A 158 9.33 13.58 -17.38
N GLU A 159 10.24 13.31 -18.33
CA GLU A 159 10.91 12.01 -18.44
C GLU A 159 11.63 11.60 -17.14
N SER A 160 12.37 12.53 -16.52
CA SER A 160 13.07 12.27 -15.27
C SER A 160 12.13 11.89 -14.13
N GLU A 161 10.99 12.58 -14.00
CA GLU A 161 10.00 12.31 -12.96
C GLU A 161 9.29 10.98 -13.19
N ARG A 162 8.95 10.68 -14.44
CA ARG A 162 8.34 9.42 -14.85
C ARG A 162 9.27 8.23 -14.54
N LEU A 163 10.54 8.33 -14.91
CA LEU A 163 11.52 7.26 -14.63
C LEU A 163 11.74 7.04 -13.14
N ASP A 164 11.73 8.10 -12.32
CA ASP A 164 11.81 7.98 -10.86
C ASP A 164 10.61 7.18 -10.29
N ILE A 165 9.40 7.46 -10.78
CA ILE A 165 8.18 6.74 -10.39
C ILE A 165 8.22 5.26 -10.84
N LEU A 166 8.58 5.01 -12.10
CA LEU A 166 8.59 3.67 -12.68
C LEU A 166 9.69 2.78 -12.06
N ASN A 167 10.83 3.35 -11.69
CA ASN A 167 11.91 2.64 -11.00
C ASN A 167 11.67 2.44 -9.49
N SER A 168 10.58 2.99 -8.94
CA SER A 168 10.28 2.83 -7.52
C SER A 168 10.06 1.35 -7.14
N PRO A 169 10.41 0.92 -5.91
CA PRO A 169 10.22 -0.46 -5.47
C PRO A 169 8.75 -0.80 -5.15
N HIS A 170 7.82 0.13 -5.35
CA HIS A 170 6.41 -0.06 -5.06
C HIS A 170 5.72 -0.84 -6.19
N ASN A 171 4.84 -1.77 -5.83
CA ASN A 171 3.99 -2.50 -6.77
C ASN A 171 2.80 -1.63 -7.15
N LEU A 172 3.00 -0.78 -8.15
CA LEU A 172 1.99 0.12 -8.70
C LEU A 172 1.58 -0.37 -10.09
N SER A 173 0.49 0.18 -10.60
CA SER A 173 0.06 -0.05 -11.97
C SER A 173 -0.22 1.25 -12.69
N PHE A 174 -0.19 1.20 -14.02
CA PHE A 174 -0.29 2.38 -14.85
C PHE A 174 -1.28 2.16 -15.99
N VAL A 175 -2.00 3.19 -16.40
CA VAL A 175 -2.71 3.16 -17.68
C VAL A 175 -1.67 3.36 -18.78
N LEU A 176 -1.67 2.46 -19.77
CA LEU A 176 -0.84 2.62 -20.95
C LEU A 176 -1.53 3.62 -21.90
N PRO A 177 -0.91 4.76 -22.24
CA PRO A 177 -1.50 5.69 -23.19
C PRO A 177 -1.40 5.11 -24.60
N LEU A 178 -2.52 5.05 -25.32
CA LEU A 178 -2.57 4.42 -26.65
C LEU A 178 -2.36 5.40 -27.82
N ASP A 179 -2.14 6.68 -27.52
CA ASP A 179 -1.81 7.68 -28.53
C ASP A 179 -0.37 7.48 -29.03
N PHE A 180 -0.19 7.48 -30.35
CA PHE A 180 1.12 7.32 -31.00
C PHE A 180 2.08 8.46 -30.63
N GLU A 181 1.57 9.65 -30.31
CA GLU A 181 2.38 10.78 -29.85
C GLU A 181 3.00 10.53 -28.47
N LYS A 182 2.52 9.51 -27.75
CA LYS A 182 2.99 9.11 -26.42
C LYS A 182 3.87 7.86 -26.46
N ILE A 183 4.44 7.50 -27.61
CA ILE A 183 5.26 6.29 -27.76
C ILE A 183 6.42 6.21 -26.76
N ASP A 184 7.07 7.33 -26.44
CA ASP A 184 8.16 7.36 -25.45
C ASP A 184 7.66 7.00 -24.03
N VAL A 185 6.42 7.40 -23.69
CA VAL A 185 5.77 7.06 -22.43
C VAL A 185 5.37 5.59 -22.41
N GLN A 186 4.85 5.08 -23.54
CA GLN A 186 4.51 3.66 -23.69
C GLN A 186 5.75 2.77 -23.49
N SER A 187 6.84 3.08 -24.20
CA SER A 187 8.12 2.38 -24.07
C SER A 187 8.63 2.44 -22.64
N SER A 188 8.60 3.62 -21.99
CA SER A 188 9.02 3.76 -20.59
C SER A 188 8.26 2.81 -19.66
N ILE A 189 6.93 2.71 -19.81
CA ILE A 189 6.08 1.85 -18.97
C ILE A 189 6.37 0.37 -19.25
N ILE A 190 6.42 -0.03 -20.52
CA ILE A 190 6.65 -1.43 -20.92
C ILE A 190 8.05 -1.89 -20.48
N GLU A 191 9.09 -1.11 -20.73
CA GLU A 191 10.47 -1.42 -20.37
C GLU A 191 10.70 -1.45 -18.85
N SER A 192 9.88 -0.73 -18.07
CA SER A 192 9.95 -0.77 -16.60
C SER A 192 9.47 -2.08 -15.98
N GLU A 193 8.87 -2.98 -16.78
CA GLU A 193 8.24 -4.24 -16.35
C GLU A 193 7.14 -4.05 -15.28
N LYS A 194 6.68 -2.81 -15.07
CA LYS A 194 5.53 -2.51 -14.21
C LYS A 194 4.23 -2.97 -14.87
N ASN A 195 3.29 -3.40 -14.04
CA ASN A 195 1.95 -3.75 -14.52
C ASN A 195 1.29 -2.54 -15.18
N TYR A 196 0.72 -2.76 -16.35
CA TYR A 196 -0.09 -1.75 -17.03
C TYR A 196 -1.45 -2.32 -17.43
N VAL A 197 -2.43 -1.43 -17.52
CA VAL A 197 -3.78 -1.74 -17.99
C VAL A 197 -4.10 -0.92 -19.23
N LEU A 198 -4.94 -1.48 -20.09
CA LEU A 198 -5.56 -0.69 -21.16
C LEU A 198 -6.90 -0.17 -20.66
N TYR A 199 -7.11 1.13 -20.80
CA TYR A 199 -8.32 1.80 -20.33
C TYR A 199 -9.03 2.41 -21.54
N PHE A 200 -10.25 1.94 -21.81
CA PHE A 200 -11.01 2.29 -23.01
C PHE A 200 -12.31 3.00 -22.66
N ASN A 201 -12.66 4.01 -23.44
CA ASN A 201 -13.97 4.64 -23.41
C ASN A 201 -14.92 3.95 -24.40
N VAL A 202 -16.09 3.58 -23.92
CA VAL A 202 -17.21 3.10 -24.74
C VAL A 202 -18.27 4.21 -24.77
N GLY A 203 -18.75 4.54 -25.96
CA GLY A 203 -19.71 5.63 -26.11
C GLY A 203 -20.62 5.47 -27.32
N ASN A 204 -21.52 6.44 -27.45
CA ASN A 204 -22.40 6.54 -28.60
C ASN A 204 -21.69 7.24 -29.78
N THR A 205 -22.43 7.51 -30.85
CA THR A 205 -21.91 8.14 -32.07
C THR A 205 -21.46 9.59 -31.90
N GLU A 206 -21.98 10.28 -30.89
CA GLU A 206 -21.66 11.69 -30.60
C GLU A 206 -20.39 11.82 -29.74
N ASN A 207 -19.99 10.75 -29.05
CA ASN A 207 -18.81 10.73 -28.21
C ASN A 207 -17.53 10.48 -29.03
N TYR A 208 -16.92 11.56 -29.50
CA TYR A 208 -15.69 11.50 -30.29
C TYR A 208 -14.46 11.01 -29.50
N LEU A 209 -14.51 11.07 -28.16
CA LEU A 209 -13.46 10.57 -27.27
C LEU A 209 -13.60 9.06 -26.96
N ALA A 210 -14.66 8.41 -27.45
CA ALA A 210 -14.86 6.99 -27.26
C ALA A 210 -13.97 6.16 -28.20
N ASP A 211 -13.21 5.25 -27.61
CA ASP A 211 -12.41 4.25 -28.32
C ASP A 211 -13.26 3.27 -29.10
N PHE A 212 -14.44 2.95 -28.56
CA PHE A 212 -15.42 2.08 -29.15
C PHE A 212 -16.77 2.79 -29.19
N ARG A 213 -17.31 2.96 -30.40
CA ARG A 213 -18.60 3.62 -30.63
C ARG A 213 -19.63 2.67 -31.18
N THR A 214 -20.89 2.91 -30.85
CA THR A 214 -22.02 2.07 -31.28
C THR A 214 -22.26 2.06 -32.80
N ASP A 215 -21.73 3.02 -33.56
CA ASP A 215 -21.74 3.03 -35.03
C ASP A 215 -20.65 2.16 -35.67
N MET A 216 -19.66 1.69 -34.90
CA MET A 216 -18.63 0.80 -35.43
C MET A 216 -19.25 -0.55 -35.78
N SER A 217 -19.02 -1.00 -37.02
CA SER A 217 -19.45 -2.35 -37.43
C SER A 217 -18.75 -3.44 -36.61
N ASP A 218 -19.38 -4.60 -36.49
CA ASP A 218 -18.83 -5.76 -35.76
C ASP A 218 -17.41 -6.12 -36.19
N ARG A 219 -17.17 -6.08 -37.49
CA ARG A 219 -15.83 -6.31 -38.04
C ARG A 219 -14.81 -5.28 -37.56
N GLN A 220 -15.17 -3.99 -37.52
CA GLN A 220 -14.24 -2.91 -37.16
C GLN A 220 -13.79 -3.02 -35.71
N TRP A 221 -14.74 -3.10 -34.77
CA TRP A 221 -14.37 -3.14 -33.36
C TRP A 221 -13.68 -4.46 -33.01
N MET A 222 -14.11 -5.61 -33.57
CA MET A 222 -13.40 -6.88 -33.36
C MET A 222 -11.96 -6.84 -33.88
N THR A 223 -11.73 -6.27 -35.07
CA THR A 223 -10.37 -6.13 -35.63
C THR A 223 -9.51 -5.23 -34.75
N LYS A 224 -10.06 -4.13 -34.22
CA LYS A 224 -9.37 -3.25 -33.27
C LYS A 224 -8.95 -4.02 -32.01
N ILE A 225 -9.85 -4.82 -31.43
CA ILE A 225 -9.54 -5.68 -30.28
C ILE A 225 -8.39 -6.63 -30.60
N THR A 226 -8.49 -7.38 -31.70
CA THR A 226 -7.45 -8.34 -32.09
C THR A 226 -6.09 -7.67 -32.30
N SER A 227 -6.06 -6.50 -32.94
CA SER A 227 -4.83 -5.73 -33.14
C SER A 227 -4.20 -5.31 -31.80
N LEU A 228 -4.99 -4.68 -30.92
CA LEU A 228 -4.50 -4.20 -29.62
C LEU A 228 -4.07 -5.35 -28.71
N SER A 229 -4.78 -6.48 -28.72
CA SER A 229 -4.38 -7.67 -27.98
C SER A 229 -3.10 -8.31 -28.52
N SER A 230 -2.81 -8.16 -29.81
CA SER A 230 -1.54 -8.62 -30.41
C SER A 230 -0.39 -7.66 -30.12
N GLU A 231 -0.68 -6.37 -30.04
CA GLU A 231 0.31 -5.31 -29.79
C GLU A 231 0.72 -5.26 -28.32
N TYR A 232 -0.24 -5.44 -27.41
CA TYR A 232 -0.04 -5.40 -25.96
C TYR A 232 -0.48 -6.71 -25.27
N PRO A 233 0.16 -7.85 -25.60
CA PRO A 233 -0.22 -9.16 -25.06
C PRO A 233 0.02 -9.27 -23.55
N GLU A 234 0.88 -8.42 -22.99
CA GLU A 234 1.25 -8.41 -21.56
C GLU A 234 0.38 -7.47 -20.71
N ALA A 235 -0.63 -6.83 -21.31
CA ALA A 235 -1.57 -6.00 -20.58
C ALA A 235 -2.16 -6.77 -19.39
N SER A 236 -2.01 -6.23 -18.19
CA SER A 236 -2.41 -6.90 -16.95
C SER A 236 -3.93 -6.92 -16.75
N GLY A 237 -4.63 -6.04 -17.47
CA GLY A 237 -6.08 -6.06 -17.60
C GLY A 237 -6.60 -4.99 -18.54
N ILE A 238 -7.89 -5.09 -18.81
CA ILE A 238 -8.64 -4.18 -19.69
C ILE A 238 -9.78 -3.58 -18.89
N ILE A 239 -9.94 -2.26 -18.92
CA ILE A 239 -10.99 -1.54 -18.19
C ILE A 239 -11.82 -0.73 -19.18
N PHE A 240 -13.14 -0.87 -19.12
CA PHE A 240 -14.09 -0.12 -19.96
C PHE A 240 -14.84 0.93 -19.15
N ARG A 241 -14.62 2.20 -19.48
CA ARG A 241 -15.43 3.33 -19.02
C ARG A 241 -16.61 3.50 -19.94
N ASN A 242 -17.81 3.60 -19.38
CA ASN A 242 -19.04 3.68 -20.17
C ASN A 242 -19.95 4.83 -19.70
N PRO A 243 -19.54 6.09 -19.92
CA PRO A 243 -20.29 7.25 -19.45
C PRO A 243 -21.67 7.37 -20.12
N ASP A 244 -21.78 6.93 -21.37
CA ASP A 244 -23.02 7.00 -22.16
C ASP A 244 -23.98 5.84 -21.86
N MET A 245 -23.62 4.94 -20.93
CA MET A 245 -24.44 3.80 -20.50
C MET A 245 -24.83 2.82 -21.62
N GLU A 246 -23.95 2.65 -22.61
CA GLU A 246 -24.12 1.71 -23.73
C GLU A 246 -23.83 0.26 -23.28
N PHE A 247 -24.60 -0.25 -22.32
CA PHE A 247 -24.27 -1.47 -21.57
C PHE A 247 -24.24 -2.74 -22.42
N GLU A 248 -25.13 -2.87 -23.40
CA GLU A 248 -25.16 -4.05 -24.28
C GLU A 248 -23.97 -4.06 -25.24
N PHE A 249 -23.58 -2.89 -25.75
CA PHE A 249 -22.42 -2.77 -26.62
C PHE A 249 -21.11 -2.98 -25.87
N GLU A 250 -20.95 -2.35 -24.70
CA GLU A 250 -19.82 -2.61 -23.79
C GLU A 250 -19.71 -4.09 -23.45
N LYS A 251 -20.83 -4.75 -23.12
CA LYS A 251 -20.83 -6.19 -22.80
C LYS A 251 -20.32 -7.03 -23.96
N LYS A 252 -20.67 -6.72 -25.21
CA LYS A 252 -20.15 -7.41 -26.40
C LYS A 252 -18.64 -7.24 -26.52
N ILE A 253 -18.15 -6.00 -26.45
CA ILE A 253 -16.72 -5.67 -26.52
C ILE A 253 -15.94 -6.38 -25.42
N ARG A 254 -16.40 -6.27 -24.18
CA ARG A 254 -15.77 -6.90 -23.02
C ARG A 254 -15.73 -8.42 -23.16
N THR A 255 -16.81 -9.04 -23.64
CA THR A 255 -16.88 -10.48 -23.90
C THR A 255 -15.87 -10.91 -24.96
N GLN A 256 -15.66 -10.11 -26.00
CA GLN A 256 -14.64 -10.40 -27.01
C GLN A 256 -13.22 -10.26 -26.43
N TYR A 257 -12.96 -9.23 -25.62
CA TYR A 257 -11.66 -9.08 -24.95
C TYR A 257 -11.34 -10.23 -24.00
N LEU A 258 -12.34 -10.83 -23.35
CA LEU A 258 -12.15 -12.00 -22.47
C LEU A 258 -11.52 -13.22 -23.19
N ILE A 259 -11.58 -13.29 -24.52
CA ILE A 259 -10.90 -14.33 -25.31
C ILE A 259 -9.38 -14.18 -25.24
N TYR A 260 -8.88 -12.94 -25.13
CA TYR A 260 -7.47 -12.60 -25.14
C TYR A 260 -6.93 -12.24 -23.76
N ASN A 261 -7.77 -11.66 -22.89
CA ASN A 261 -7.40 -11.19 -21.57
C ASN A 261 -8.55 -11.46 -20.58
N GLU A 262 -8.33 -12.42 -19.68
CA GLU A 262 -9.30 -12.81 -18.65
C GLU A 262 -9.60 -11.71 -17.63
N ASN A 263 -8.74 -10.69 -17.51
CA ASN A 263 -8.87 -9.56 -16.61
C ASN A 263 -9.54 -8.36 -17.30
N SER A 264 -10.72 -8.60 -17.87
CA SER A 264 -11.50 -7.62 -18.62
C SER A 264 -12.72 -7.16 -17.81
N PHE A 265 -12.72 -5.90 -17.38
CA PHE A 265 -13.64 -5.35 -16.37
C PHE A 265 -14.33 -4.07 -16.81
N ARG A 266 -15.47 -3.77 -16.17
CA ARG A 266 -16.08 -2.43 -16.21
C ARG A 266 -15.31 -1.48 -15.28
N ASP A 267 -15.38 -0.19 -15.57
CA ASP A 267 -14.88 0.89 -14.73
C ASP A 267 -15.42 0.87 -13.29
N THR A 268 -16.60 0.28 -13.04
CA THR A 268 -17.15 0.12 -11.69
C THR A 268 -16.24 -0.65 -10.73
N LEU A 269 -15.27 -1.41 -11.25
CA LEU A 269 -14.20 -2.02 -10.48
C LEU A 269 -13.32 -0.97 -9.78
N VAL A 270 -12.96 0.08 -10.50
CA VAL A 270 -12.06 1.14 -10.04
C VAL A 270 -12.84 2.28 -9.40
N LYS A 271 -12.28 2.88 -8.37
CA LYS A 271 -12.77 4.16 -7.84
C LYS A 271 -11.85 5.27 -8.31
N GLU A 272 -12.41 6.20 -9.06
CA GLU A 272 -11.70 7.40 -9.49
C GLU A 272 -11.32 8.26 -8.27
N PHE A 273 -10.06 8.63 -8.20
CA PHE A 273 -9.48 9.56 -7.24
C PHE A 273 -8.70 10.61 -8.02
N MET A 274 -9.44 11.60 -8.52
CA MET A 274 -8.90 12.68 -9.36
C MET A 274 -9.01 14.03 -8.63
N PRO A 275 -8.22 14.26 -7.57
CA PRO A 275 -8.23 15.53 -6.88
C PRO A 275 -7.62 16.64 -7.75
N GLU A 276 -8.12 17.88 -7.63
CA GLU A 276 -7.60 19.04 -8.37
C GLU A 276 -6.10 19.23 -8.14
N PHE A 277 -5.31 19.48 -9.19
CA PHE A 277 -3.86 19.74 -9.06
C PHE A 277 -3.58 20.83 -8.01
N ASP A 278 -2.52 20.64 -7.21
CA ASP A 278 -2.09 21.52 -6.11
C ASP A 278 -2.92 21.57 -4.81
N ASP A 279 -3.98 20.76 -4.65
CA ASP A 279 -4.67 20.63 -3.34
C ASP A 279 -3.76 19.94 -2.28
N PRO A 280 -3.43 20.58 -1.15
CA PRO A 280 -2.62 19.96 -0.11
C PRO A 280 -3.37 18.83 0.61
N GLY A 281 -2.71 17.68 0.80
CA GLY A 281 -3.25 16.59 1.63
C GLY A 281 -3.98 15.48 0.88
N LYS A 282 -3.95 15.45 -0.46
CA LYS A 282 -4.55 14.40 -1.30
C LYS A 282 -4.17 12.98 -0.92
N VAL A 283 -2.91 12.75 -0.58
CA VAL A 283 -2.44 11.42 -0.15
C VAL A 283 -3.13 10.99 1.15
N ASP A 284 -3.34 11.94 2.08
CA ASP A 284 -4.07 11.66 3.33
C ASP A 284 -5.56 11.43 3.07
N GLU A 285 -6.15 12.15 2.11
CA GLU A 285 -7.53 11.91 1.66
C GLU A 285 -7.68 10.51 1.04
N LEU A 286 -6.77 10.10 0.14
CA LEU A 286 -6.74 8.75 -0.42
C LEU A 286 -6.66 7.70 0.69
N PHE A 287 -5.79 7.91 1.67
CA PHE A 287 -5.59 6.98 2.78
C PHE A 287 -6.84 6.89 3.66
N THR A 288 -7.51 8.02 3.88
CA THR A 288 -8.80 8.07 4.58
C THR A 288 -9.87 7.27 3.83
N LYS A 289 -9.96 7.42 2.50
CA LYS A 289 -10.87 6.63 1.64
C LYS A 289 -10.56 5.13 1.71
N ILE A 290 -9.27 4.76 1.68
CA ILE A 290 -8.83 3.37 1.82
C ILE A 290 -9.29 2.75 3.15
N ILE A 291 -9.08 3.48 4.26
CA ILE A 291 -9.46 3.02 5.61
C ILE A 291 -10.97 2.89 5.72
N ASN A 292 -11.73 3.88 5.25
CA ASN A 292 -13.19 3.84 5.30
C ASN A 292 -13.75 2.65 4.53
N ARG A 293 -13.26 2.40 3.31
CA ARG A 293 -13.70 1.25 2.51
C ARG A 293 -13.26 -0.09 3.10
N ASN A 294 -12.13 -0.14 3.82
CA ASN A 294 -11.75 -1.34 4.56
C ASN A 294 -12.75 -1.62 5.69
N ASN A 295 -13.20 -0.59 6.40
CA ASN A 295 -14.21 -0.70 7.45
C ASN A 295 -15.60 -1.11 6.91
N GLU A 296 -15.90 -0.78 5.65
CA GLU A 296 -17.07 -1.30 4.92
C GLU A 296 -16.93 -2.78 4.50
N GLY A 297 -15.79 -3.42 4.77
CA GLY A 297 -15.55 -4.83 4.48
C GLY A 297 -14.98 -5.12 3.09
N ASN A 298 -14.60 -4.10 2.31
CA ASN A 298 -13.91 -4.32 1.04
C ASN A 298 -12.54 -4.96 1.31
N LYS A 299 -12.24 -6.12 0.71
CA LYS A 299 -10.97 -6.84 0.91
C LYS A 299 -9.91 -6.51 -0.14
N VAL A 300 -10.36 -6.17 -1.35
CA VAL A 300 -9.50 -5.71 -2.46
C VAL A 300 -10.10 -4.40 -2.95
N GLN A 301 -9.28 -3.36 -3.04
CA GLN A 301 -9.72 -2.03 -3.42
C GLN A 301 -8.89 -1.53 -4.61
N PHE A 302 -9.56 -1.16 -5.69
CA PHE A 302 -8.93 -0.59 -6.87
C PHE A 302 -9.21 0.89 -6.95
N TYR A 303 -8.16 1.68 -7.21
CA TYR A 303 -8.24 3.12 -7.40
C TYR A 303 -7.57 3.51 -8.71
N LEU A 304 -8.24 4.38 -9.47
CA LEU A 304 -7.65 5.09 -10.59
C LEU A 304 -7.32 6.50 -10.10
N ALA A 305 -6.04 6.87 -10.07
CA ALA A 305 -5.58 8.09 -9.42
C ALA A 305 -4.76 8.98 -10.36
N ARG A 306 -4.89 10.30 -10.15
CA ARG A 306 -4.12 11.34 -10.85
C ARG A 306 -3.29 12.15 -9.88
N PHE A 307 -1.97 11.99 -9.93
CA PHE A 307 -1.03 12.59 -8.98
C PHE A 307 0.03 13.45 -9.68
N SER A 308 0.33 14.61 -9.07
CA SER A 308 1.54 15.35 -9.42
C SER A 308 2.78 14.58 -8.95
N TYR A 309 3.96 14.96 -9.43
CA TYR A 309 5.21 14.34 -8.97
C TYR A 309 5.43 14.50 -7.45
N ASN A 310 5.03 15.63 -6.87
CA ASN A 310 5.09 15.84 -5.41
C ASN A 310 4.14 14.91 -4.65
N ASP A 311 2.94 14.66 -5.19
CA ASP A 311 1.99 13.70 -4.61
C ASP A 311 2.57 12.28 -4.61
N PHE A 312 3.27 11.87 -5.68
CA PHE A 312 3.98 10.59 -5.73
C PHE A 312 5.05 10.45 -4.65
N LYS A 313 5.88 11.48 -4.44
CA LYS A 313 6.87 11.47 -3.35
C LYS A 313 6.22 11.34 -1.98
N SER A 314 5.16 12.11 -1.74
CA SER A 314 4.38 12.02 -0.51
C SER A 314 3.76 10.63 -0.33
N LEU A 315 3.22 10.05 -1.40
CA LEU A 315 2.67 8.70 -1.40
C LEU A 315 3.72 7.67 -1.00
N PHE A 316 4.90 7.67 -1.63
CA PHE A 316 5.96 6.69 -1.36
C PHE A 316 6.42 6.73 0.10
N ASN A 317 6.57 7.94 0.65
CA ASN A 317 6.91 8.12 2.06
C ASN A 317 5.82 7.56 2.99
N LYS A 318 4.54 7.75 2.63
CA LYS A 318 3.39 7.36 3.48
C LYS A 318 2.93 5.92 3.28
N ILE A 319 3.22 5.25 2.17
CA ILE A 319 2.85 3.82 1.94
C ILE A 319 3.31 2.93 3.10
N SER A 320 4.51 3.21 3.64
CA SER A 320 5.06 2.49 4.78
C SER A 320 4.14 2.51 6.01
N LEU A 321 3.41 3.60 6.24
CA LEU A 321 2.47 3.77 7.35
C LEU A 321 1.25 2.86 7.22
N LEU A 322 0.69 2.74 6.01
CA LEU A 322 -0.42 1.82 5.76
C LEU A 322 0.05 0.36 5.75
N LYS A 323 1.24 0.07 5.22
CA LYS A 323 1.85 -1.27 5.33
C LYS A 323 2.06 -1.68 6.79
N LYS A 324 2.50 -0.75 7.64
CA LYS A 324 2.60 -0.96 9.10
C LYS A 324 1.26 -1.35 9.73
N ARG A 325 0.14 -0.85 9.22
CA ARG A 325 -1.23 -1.21 9.62
C ARG A 325 -1.78 -2.50 8.99
N GLY A 326 -0.98 -3.17 8.16
CA GLY A 326 -1.32 -4.46 7.50
C GLY A 326 -1.90 -4.34 6.10
N TYR A 327 -2.06 -3.13 5.56
CA TYR A 327 -2.51 -2.96 4.18
C TYR A 327 -1.44 -3.42 3.20
N ASN A 328 -1.84 -4.12 2.15
CA ASN A 328 -0.91 -4.61 1.14
C ASN A 328 -1.09 -3.84 -0.17
N PHE A 329 -0.03 -3.20 -0.66
CA PHE A 329 -0.04 -2.54 -1.96
C PHE A 329 0.46 -3.51 -3.02
N ILE A 330 -0.38 -3.80 -3.98
CA ILE A 330 -0.16 -4.81 -5.01
C ILE A 330 -0.50 -4.24 -6.39
N ASP A 331 0.10 -4.83 -7.41
CA ASP A 331 -0.22 -4.52 -8.79
C ASP A 331 -1.63 -5.00 -9.20
N PHE A 332 -2.08 -4.53 -10.36
CA PHE A 332 -3.39 -4.81 -10.90
C PHE A 332 -3.65 -6.30 -11.11
N LYS A 333 -2.71 -7.02 -11.73
CA LYS A 333 -2.86 -8.46 -12.00
C LYS A 333 -3.09 -9.24 -10.71
N THR A 334 -2.23 -9.03 -9.71
CA THR A 334 -2.35 -9.68 -8.40
C THR A 334 -3.68 -9.33 -7.74
N GLY A 335 -4.11 -8.07 -7.81
CA GLY A 335 -5.40 -7.65 -7.28
C GLY A 335 -6.60 -8.30 -7.99
N ALA A 336 -6.54 -8.42 -9.31
CA ALA A 336 -7.58 -9.06 -10.12
C ALA A 336 -7.68 -10.56 -9.78
N ASP A 337 -6.55 -11.24 -9.63
CA ASP A 337 -6.47 -12.66 -9.24
C ASP A 337 -7.10 -12.89 -7.86
N LEU A 338 -6.72 -12.08 -6.86
CA LEU A 338 -7.32 -12.14 -5.51
C LEU A 338 -8.83 -11.88 -5.54
N LEU A 339 -9.30 -10.93 -6.34
CA LEU A 339 -10.72 -10.65 -6.47
C LEU A 339 -11.49 -11.86 -7.03
N ARG A 340 -10.91 -12.58 -8.00
CA ARG A 340 -11.50 -13.79 -8.58
C ARG A 340 -11.54 -14.93 -7.58
N GLU A 341 -10.47 -15.16 -6.84
CA GLU A 341 -10.41 -16.18 -5.78
C GLU A 341 -11.48 -15.92 -4.70
N ILE A 342 -11.63 -14.67 -4.26
CA ILE A 342 -12.64 -14.29 -3.27
C ILE A 342 -14.06 -14.58 -3.80
N LYS A 343 -14.35 -14.28 -5.07
CA LYS A 343 -15.65 -14.57 -5.69
C LYS A 343 -15.90 -16.08 -5.79
N ALA A 344 -14.93 -16.84 -6.29
CA ALA A 344 -15.04 -18.29 -6.41
C ALA A 344 -15.23 -18.98 -5.05
N ASN A 345 -14.58 -18.49 -3.99
CA ASN A 345 -14.75 -19.03 -2.64
C ASN A 345 -16.10 -18.68 -2.00
N LYS A 346 -16.72 -17.55 -2.37
CA LYS A 346 -18.08 -17.22 -1.96
C LYS A 346 -19.11 -18.12 -2.65
N GLU A 347 -18.92 -18.41 -3.94
CA GLU A 347 -19.79 -19.28 -4.74
C GLU A 347 -19.70 -20.77 -4.33
N LYS A 348 -18.63 -21.19 -3.65
CA LYS A 348 -18.48 -22.54 -3.06
C LYS A 348 -19.06 -22.67 -1.65
N LYS A 349 -19.41 -21.56 -0.99
CA LYS A 349 -19.99 -21.52 0.34
C LYS A 349 -21.52 -21.29 0.44
N PRO A 350 -22.35 -21.28 -0.63
CA PRO A 350 -23.79 -21.25 -0.41
C PRO A 350 -24.26 -22.65 0.02
N GLU A 351 -25.10 -22.70 1.05
CA GLU A 351 -25.75 -23.88 1.65
C GLU A 351 -24.93 -24.66 2.70
N ASN A 352 -24.80 -24.06 3.90
CA ASN A 352 -24.95 -24.73 5.20
C ASN A 352 -24.94 -23.67 6.31
N GLU A 353 -25.97 -22.82 6.34
CA GLU A 353 -26.43 -22.12 7.56
C GLU A 353 -27.95 -22.21 7.64
#